data_AF-A0A7C3L616-F1
#
_entry.id   AF-A0A7C3L616-F1
#
_cell.length_a   1.000
_cell.length_b   1.000
_cell.length_c   1.000
_cell.angle_alpha   90.00
_cell.angle_beta   90.00
_cell.angle_gamma   90.00
#
_symmetry.space_group_name_H-M   'P 1'
#
loop_
_entity.id
_entity.type
_entity.pdbx_description
1 polymer ?
#
loop_
_entity_poly.entity_id
_entity_poly.type
_entity_poly.pdbx_seq_one_letter_code
_entity_poly.pdbx_strand_id
1 'polypeptide(L)'
;MGVEDSGEIIDLGEIVEVTLPEHQRIFNRFVEKLSNQPDVIVEREHPGSKKILHVKGKVSCLLSVHVATNLQGTEDPVWTVGESFIDRVKSKENWAVVLLDKSPEQGYFLPNHYVNSKYQNWQLNSGKKVYQIKASDLTDGLYFRTFQEFFGLIGQS
;
A
#
# COMPACT_ATOMS: atom_id res chain seq x y z
N MET A 1 38.17 -1.42 -21.76
CA MET A 1 37.59 -0.99 -20.47
C MET A 1 36.10 -0.87 -20.69
N GLY A 2 35.38 -1.98 -20.51
CA GLY A 2 33.92 -1.96 -20.49
C GLY A 2 33.51 -1.76 -19.04
N VAL A 3 32.77 -0.71 -18.77
CA VAL A 3 32.07 -0.56 -17.49
C VAL A 3 30.87 -1.50 -17.62
N GLU A 4 30.93 -2.64 -16.94
CA GLU A 4 29.77 -3.51 -16.79
C GLU A 4 28.78 -2.76 -15.91
N ASP A 5 27.73 -2.26 -16.56
CA ASP A 5 26.52 -1.76 -15.93
C ASP A 5 25.83 -2.98 -15.30
N SER A 6 26.31 -3.38 -14.12
CA SER A 6 25.63 -4.36 -13.27
C SER A 6 24.41 -3.66 -12.68
N GLY A 7 23.39 -3.46 -13.51
CA GLY A 7 22.05 -3.10 -13.08
C GLY A 7 21.65 -4.13 -12.04
N GLU A 8 21.67 -3.72 -10.78
CA GLU A 8 21.30 -4.56 -9.66
C GLU A 8 19.81 -4.89 -9.84
N ILE A 9 19.54 -6.08 -10.37
CA ILE A 9 18.22 -6.66 -10.36
C ILE A 9 17.93 -6.90 -8.89
N ILE A 10 17.20 -5.96 -8.28
CA ILE A 10 16.59 -6.17 -6.98
C ILE A 10 15.58 -7.30 -7.22
N ASP A 11 16.03 -8.51 -6.92
CA ASP A 11 15.16 -9.68 -6.77
C ASP A 11 14.20 -9.33 -5.63
N LEU A 12 13.02 -8.86 -6.02
CA LEU A 12 11.87 -8.69 -5.13
C LEU A 12 11.43 -10.11 -4.76
N GLY A 13 12.23 -10.73 -3.89
CA GLY A 13 12.16 -12.13 -3.52
C GLY A 13 10.70 -12.51 -3.35
N GLU A 14 10.28 -13.50 -4.14
CA GLU A 14 8.91 -14.00 -4.27
C GLU A 14 7.90 -12.97 -3.76
N ILE A 15 7.47 -12.06 -4.64
CA ILE A 15 6.11 -11.57 -4.52
C ILE A 15 5.28 -12.84 -4.45
N VAL A 16 4.87 -13.22 -3.24
CA VAL A 16 3.86 -14.23 -3.01
C VAL A 16 2.68 -13.67 -3.78
N GLU A 17 2.54 -14.13 -5.02
CA GLU A 17 1.53 -13.71 -5.96
C GLU A 17 0.24 -14.36 -5.49
N VAL A 18 -0.29 -13.86 -4.38
CA VAL A 18 -1.64 -14.14 -3.94
C VAL A 18 -2.43 -12.88 -4.19
N THR A 19 -2.59 -12.56 -5.46
CA THR A 19 -3.79 -11.82 -5.87
C THR A 19 -4.77 -12.87 -6.33
N LEU A 20 -5.43 -13.52 -5.36
CA LEU A 20 -6.71 -14.16 -5.60
C LEU A 20 -7.53 -13.22 -6.51
N PRO A 21 -8.25 -13.72 -7.52
CA PRO A 21 -8.98 -12.87 -8.44
C PRO A 21 -9.86 -11.82 -7.74
N GLU A 22 -10.37 -12.13 -6.54
CA GLU A 22 -11.04 -11.18 -5.65
C GLU A 22 -10.19 -10.00 -5.19
N HIS A 23 -8.93 -10.19 -4.77
CA HIS A 23 -8.05 -9.09 -4.35
C HIS A 23 -7.72 -8.17 -5.52
N GLN A 24 -7.47 -8.74 -6.71
CA GLN A 24 -7.25 -7.95 -7.92
C GLN A 24 -8.50 -7.14 -8.29
N ARG A 25 -9.70 -7.72 -8.12
CA ARG A 25 -10.98 -7.00 -8.31
C ARG A 25 -11.14 -5.86 -7.32
N ILE A 26 -10.81 -6.05 -6.04
CA ILE A 26 -10.86 -5.00 -5.01
C ILE A 26 -9.90 -3.86 -5.37
N PHE A 27 -8.64 -4.18 -5.66
CA PHE A 27 -7.66 -3.18 -6.08
C PHE A 27 -8.10 -2.41 -7.33
N ASN A 28 -8.53 -3.10 -8.38
CA ASN A 28 -8.94 -2.45 -9.63
C ASN A 28 -10.14 -1.50 -9.41
N ARG A 29 -11.11 -1.90 -8.58
CA ARG A 29 -12.25 -1.04 -8.23
C ARG A 29 -11.84 0.17 -7.41
N PHE A 30 -10.86 0.03 -6.52
CA PHE A 30 -10.28 1.16 -5.79
C PHE A 30 -9.64 2.16 -6.75
N VAL A 31 -8.81 1.69 -7.68
CA VAL A 31 -8.20 2.53 -8.72
C VAL A 31 -9.24 3.22 -9.59
N GLU A 32 -10.27 2.48 -10.05
CA GLU A 32 -11.35 3.04 -10.85
C GLU A 32 -12.08 4.18 -10.11
N LYS A 33 -12.40 3.98 -8.82
CA LYS A 33 -13.00 5.03 -7.99
C LYS A 33 -12.09 6.25 -7.83
N LEU A 34 -10.78 6.04 -7.67
CA LEU A 34 -9.79 7.13 -7.55
C LEU A 34 -9.78 7.97 -8.83
N SER A 35 -9.69 7.29 -9.97
CA SER A 35 -9.64 7.92 -11.29
C SER A 35 -10.93 8.65 -11.69
N ASN A 36 -12.07 8.29 -11.09
CA ASN A 36 -13.35 8.95 -11.36
C ASN A 36 -13.53 10.28 -10.60
N GLN A 37 -12.56 10.70 -9.78
CA GLN A 37 -12.63 12.03 -9.17
C GLN A 37 -12.23 13.12 -10.16
N PRO A 38 -12.99 14.23 -10.24
CA PRO A 38 -12.84 15.25 -11.29
C PRO A 38 -11.49 16.00 -11.27
N ASP A 39 -10.75 15.95 -10.16
CA ASP A 39 -9.48 16.67 -9.97
C ASP A 39 -8.30 15.73 -9.61
N VAL A 40 -8.43 14.45 -9.92
CA VAL A 40 -7.42 13.43 -9.58
C VAL A 40 -6.96 12.73 -10.84
N ILE A 41 -5.64 12.72 -11.03
CA ILE A 41 -4.99 11.92 -12.06
C ILE A 41 -4.29 10.76 -11.35
N VAL A 42 -4.63 9.53 -11.73
CA VAL A 42 -4.00 8.32 -11.20
C VAL A 42 -3.06 7.75 -12.27
N GLU A 43 -1.77 7.72 -11.96
CA GLU A 43 -0.74 7.09 -12.77
C GLU A 43 -0.14 5.90 -12.00
N ARG A 44 0.42 4.92 -12.71
CA ARG A 44 1.23 3.87 -12.07
C ARG A 44 2.68 4.34 -12.04
N GLU A 45 3.34 4.24 -10.89
CA GLU A 45 4.73 4.73 -10.73
C GLU A 45 5.69 4.04 -11.73
N HIS A 46 5.48 2.74 -11.96
CA HIS A 46 6.22 1.96 -12.95
C HIS A 46 5.27 1.27 -13.92
N PRO A 47 5.52 1.31 -15.24
CA PRO A 47 4.80 0.51 -16.22
C PRO A 47 4.88 -0.98 -15.85
N GLY A 48 3.78 -1.53 -15.34
CA GLY A 48 3.70 -2.93 -14.86
C GLY A 48 3.49 -3.10 -13.35
N SER A 49 3.72 -2.05 -12.54
CA SER A 49 3.39 -2.12 -11.11
C SER A 49 1.88 -2.16 -10.91
N LYS A 50 1.39 -3.25 -10.30
CA LYS A 50 -0.04 -3.44 -9.97
C LYS A 50 -0.41 -2.88 -8.59
N LYS A 51 0.51 -2.24 -7.87
CA LYS A 51 0.30 -1.89 -6.45
C LYS A 51 0.63 -0.44 -6.10
N ILE A 52 1.47 0.23 -6.89
CA ILE A 52 1.90 1.59 -6.59
C ILE A 52 1.22 2.58 -7.52
N LEU A 53 0.58 3.57 -6.93
CA LEU A 53 -0.19 4.60 -7.60
C LEU A 53 0.40 5.98 -7.28
N HIS A 54 0.63 6.78 -8.30
CA HIS A 54 0.85 8.21 -8.17
C HIS A 54 -0.49 8.91 -8.35
N VAL A 55 -0.92 9.59 -7.31
CA VAL A 55 -2.14 10.40 -7.30
C VAL A 55 -1.70 11.86 -7.42
N LYS A 56 -2.09 12.54 -8.50
CA LYS A 56 -1.80 13.97 -8.76
C LYS A 56 -3.10 14.77 -8.82
N GLY A 57 -2.99 16.08 -8.61
CA GLY A 57 -4.08 17.04 -8.74
C GLY A 57 -4.24 17.88 -7.49
N LYS A 58 -5.44 17.91 -6.89
CA LYS A 58 -5.66 18.54 -5.57
C LYS A 58 -4.78 17.95 -4.47
N VAL A 59 -4.33 16.70 -4.64
CA VAL A 59 -3.41 16.01 -3.75
C VAL A 59 -2.31 15.38 -4.61
N SER A 60 -1.06 15.45 -4.13
CA SER A 60 0.10 14.84 -4.80
C SER A 60 0.78 13.86 -3.86
N CYS A 61 0.50 12.57 -4.01
CA CYS A 61 1.06 11.52 -3.16
C CYS A 61 1.31 10.21 -3.91
N LEU A 62 2.23 9.41 -3.39
CA LEU A 62 2.52 8.05 -3.87
C LEU A 62 1.95 7.05 -2.88
N LEU A 63 1.12 6.13 -3.37
CA LEU A 63 0.38 5.16 -2.58
C LEU A 63 0.82 3.75 -2.95
N SER A 64 1.15 2.92 -1.95
CA SER A 64 1.26 1.47 -2.14
C SER A 64 0.01 0.78 -1.58
N VAL A 65 -0.76 0.10 -2.43
CA VAL A 65 -2.04 -0.50 -2.06
C VAL A 65 -1.90 -2.01 -1.85
N HIS A 66 -2.33 -2.49 -0.69
CA HIS A 66 -2.32 -3.90 -0.30
C HIS A 66 -3.72 -4.33 0.13
N VAL A 67 -4.13 -5.55 -0.22
CA VAL A 67 -5.45 -6.11 0.13
C VAL A 67 -5.26 -7.18 1.20
N ALA A 68 -6.11 -7.19 2.21
CA ALA A 68 -6.02 -8.13 3.32
C ALA A 68 -6.19 -9.57 2.81
N THR A 69 -5.35 -10.48 3.31
CA THR A 69 -5.58 -11.92 3.17
C THR A 69 -6.33 -12.41 4.40
N ASN A 70 -7.54 -12.94 4.20
CA ASN A 70 -8.17 -13.80 5.21
C ASN A 70 -7.70 -15.22 4.92
N LEU A 71 -6.69 -15.71 5.65
CA LEU A 71 -6.46 -17.14 5.70
C LEU A 71 -7.72 -17.75 6.34
N GLN A 72 -8.26 -18.81 5.72
CA GLN A 72 -9.48 -19.47 6.23
C GLN A 72 -9.29 -19.79 7.73
N GLY A 73 -10.04 -19.08 8.58
CA GLY A 73 -10.02 -19.29 10.05
C GLY A 73 -9.38 -18.19 10.91
N THR A 74 -8.85 -17.09 10.36
CA THR A 74 -8.39 -15.94 11.17
C THR A 74 -9.43 -14.81 11.20
N GLU A 75 -9.81 -14.36 12.40
CA GLU A 75 -10.75 -13.24 12.63
C GLU A 75 -10.16 -11.86 12.28
N ASP A 76 -8.82 -11.73 12.32
CA ASP A 76 -8.10 -10.47 12.14
C ASP A 76 -7.48 -10.37 10.72
N PRO A 77 -7.85 -9.36 9.91
CA PRO A 77 -7.26 -9.11 8.59
C PRO A 77 -5.73 -8.93 8.67
N VAL A 78 -5.01 -9.55 7.72
CA VAL A 78 -3.55 -9.46 7.62
C VAL A 78 -3.13 -8.91 6.26
N TRP A 79 -2.28 -7.90 6.25
CA TRP A 79 -1.63 -7.37 5.05
C TRP A 79 -0.14 -7.71 5.04
N THR A 80 0.40 -7.86 3.83
CA THR A 80 1.84 -8.08 3.63
C THR A 80 2.41 -6.93 2.81
N VAL A 81 3.39 -6.22 3.37
CA VAL A 81 4.07 -5.07 2.74
C VAL A 81 5.57 -5.33 2.68
N GLY A 82 6.21 -5.08 1.54
CA GLY A 82 7.66 -5.31 1.39
C GLY A 82 8.48 -4.39 2.30
N GLU A 83 9.56 -4.92 2.87
CA GLU A 83 10.49 -4.16 3.73
C GLU A 83 11.05 -2.94 3.00
N SER A 84 11.51 -3.13 1.76
CA SER A 84 12.01 -2.05 0.90
C SER A 84 10.97 -0.96 0.63
N PHE A 85 9.68 -1.30 0.61
CA PHE A 85 8.61 -0.31 0.49
C PHE A 85 8.40 0.46 1.77
N ILE A 86 8.43 -0.20 2.93
CA ILE A 86 8.37 0.48 4.22
C ILE A 86 9.53 1.46 4.36
N ASP A 87 10.75 1.08 3.99
CA ASP A 87 11.91 2.00 4.02
C ASP A 87 11.79 3.16 3.03
N ARG A 88 11.22 2.93 1.84
CA ARG A 88 10.89 4.00 0.89
C ARG A 88 9.83 4.96 1.43
N VAL A 89 8.78 4.44 2.06
CA VAL A 89 7.74 5.26 2.66
C VAL A 89 8.35 6.10 3.77
N LYS A 90 9.11 5.50 4.70
CA LYS A 90 9.77 6.20 5.82
C LYS A 90 10.65 7.38 5.39
N SER A 91 11.32 7.26 4.24
CA SER A 91 12.25 8.26 3.70
C SER A 91 11.60 9.36 2.85
N LYS A 92 10.29 9.28 2.55
CA LYS A 92 9.61 10.25 1.66
C LYS A 92 8.29 10.73 2.27
N GLU A 93 8.17 12.05 2.47
CA GLU A 93 7.01 12.66 3.16
C GLU A 93 5.67 12.38 2.45
N ASN A 94 5.63 12.45 1.12
CA ASN A 94 4.41 12.28 0.32
C ASN A 94 4.07 10.81 -0.01
N TRP A 95 4.66 9.85 0.70
CA TRP A 95 4.39 8.42 0.50
C TRP A 95 3.46 7.89 1.59
N ALA A 96 2.56 7.00 1.19
CA ALA A 96 1.66 6.32 2.11
C ALA A 96 1.42 4.87 1.69
N VAL A 97 0.98 4.08 2.66
CA VAL A 97 0.50 2.72 2.44
C VAL A 97 -1.01 2.71 2.60
N VAL A 98 -1.72 2.10 1.66
CA VAL A 98 -3.17 1.86 1.75
C VAL A 98 -3.40 0.38 1.95
N LEU A 99 -4.06 0.03 3.05
CA LEU A 99 -4.38 -1.34 3.41
C LEU A 99 -5.89 -1.55 3.24
N LEU A 100 -6.31 -2.10 2.11
CA LEU A 100 -7.72 -2.36 1.80
C LEU A 100 -8.21 -3.62 2.49
N ASP A 101 -9.44 -3.56 3.00
CA ASP A 101 -10.17 -4.71 3.52
C ASP A 101 -10.82 -5.52 2.36
N LYS A 102 -11.93 -6.20 2.64
CA LYS A 102 -12.75 -6.94 1.67
C LYS A 102 -13.48 -6.03 0.65
N SER A 103 -13.32 -4.71 0.74
CA SER A 103 -14.01 -3.70 -0.07
C SER A 103 -13.04 -2.63 -0.57
N PRO A 104 -13.22 -2.08 -1.78
CA PRO A 104 -12.44 -0.93 -2.27
C PRO A 104 -12.75 0.39 -1.54
N GLU A 105 -13.72 0.42 -0.64
CA GLU A 105 -14.12 1.65 0.07
C GLU A 105 -13.65 1.68 1.52
N GLN A 106 -13.06 0.59 1.99
CA GLN A 106 -12.74 0.38 3.40
C GLN A 106 -11.31 -0.07 3.55
N GLY A 107 -10.62 0.50 4.52
CA GLY A 107 -9.25 0.16 4.81
C GLY A 107 -8.55 1.19 5.67
N TYR A 108 -7.24 1.04 5.78
CA TYR A 108 -6.39 1.97 6.51
C TYR A 108 -5.55 2.79 5.55
N PHE A 109 -5.48 4.09 5.80
CA PHE A 109 -4.53 4.98 5.15
C PHE A 109 -3.37 5.25 6.11
N LEU A 110 -2.16 4.86 5.72
CA LEU A 110 -0.97 4.96 6.56
C LEU A 110 0.00 5.97 5.94
N PRO A 111 -0.09 7.26 6.29
CA PRO A 111 0.85 8.28 5.82
C PRO A 111 2.25 8.05 6.38
N ASN A 112 3.27 8.64 5.75
CA ASN A 112 4.68 8.52 6.14
C ASN A 112 4.90 8.61 7.66
N HIS A 113 4.33 9.62 8.33
CA HIS A 113 4.53 9.85 9.77
C HIS A 113 3.95 8.71 10.62
N TYR A 114 2.83 8.13 10.20
CA TYR A 114 2.25 6.96 10.86
C TYR A 114 3.15 5.74 10.68
N VAL A 115 3.62 5.50 9.46
CA VAL A 115 4.57 4.41 9.17
C VAL A 115 5.82 4.56 10.02
N ASN A 116 6.44 5.75 10.04
CA ASN A 116 7.63 6.04 10.83
C ASN A 116 7.47 5.79 12.34
N SER A 117 6.29 6.06 12.90
CA SER A 117 6.03 5.89 14.34
C SER A 117 5.61 4.48 14.74
N LYS A 118 5.05 3.69 13.82
CA LYS A 118 4.44 2.39 14.15
C LYS A 118 5.14 1.17 13.55
N TYR A 119 5.99 1.33 12.54
CA TYR A 119 6.56 0.17 11.81
C TYR A 119 7.33 -0.82 12.69
N GLN A 120 7.93 -0.35 13.78
CA GLN A 120 8.67 -1.19 14.73
C GLN A 120 7.76 -2.19 15.47
N ASN A 121 6.46 -1.91 15.55
CA ASN A 121 5.46 -2.79 16.16
C ASN A 121 4.93 -3.84 15.19
N TRP A 122 5.21 -3.70 13.89
CA TRP A 122 4.77 -4.67 12.89
C TRP A 122 5.72 -5.85 12.80
N GLN A 123 5.18 -7.03 12.55
CA GLN A 123 5.96 -8.25 12.51
C GLN A 123 6.75 -8.36 11.18
N LEU A 124 8.07 -8.22 11.24
CA LEU A 124 8.95 -8.46 10.09
C LEU A 124 9.23 -9.95 9.92
N ASN A 125 8.88 -10.50 8.76
CA ASN A 125 9.35 -11.82 8.33
C ASN A 125 10.67 -11.65 7.57
N SER A 126 11.80 -11.74 8.28
CA SER A 126 13.14 -11.52 7.70
C SER A 126 13.48 -12.49 6.56
N GLY A 127 12.93 -13.71 6.58
CA GLY A 127 13.14 -14.68 5.51
C GLY A 127 12.48 -14.28 4.19
N LYS A 128 11.36 -13.54 4.26
CA LYS A 128 10.62 -13.05 3.09
C LYS A 128 10.78 -11.55 2.83
N LYS A 129 11.50 -10.83 3.71
CA LYS A 129 11.66 -9.36 3.67
C LYS A 129 10.31 -8.62 3.53
N VAL A 130 9.32 -9.05 4.30
CA VAL A 130 7.98 -8.43 4.32
C VAL A 130 7.52 -8.18 5.76
N TYR A 131 6.88 -7.04 5.98
CA TYR A 131 6.10 -6.74 7.17
C TYR A 131 4.72 -7.36 7.05
N GLN A 132 4.32 -8.10 8.08
CA GLN A 132 2.94 -8.51 8.33
C GLN A 132 2.30 -7.49 9.24
N ILE A 133 1.25 -6.85 8.74
CA ILE A 133 0.49 -5.84 9.47
C ILE A 133 -0.87 -6.46 9.75
N LYS A 134 -1.28 -6.51 11.02
CA LYS A 134 -2.63 -6.98 11.42
C LYS A 134 -3.51 -5.79 11.77
N ALA A 135 -4.83 -5.92 11.67
CA ALA A 135 -5.70 -4.81 12.02
C ALA A 135 -5.61 -4.49 13.52
N SER A 136 -5.36 -5.49 14.37
CA SER A 136 -5.06 -5.31 15.79
C SER A 136 -3.79 -4.49 16.08
N ASP A 137 -2.86 -4.37 15.14
CA ASP A 137 -1.65 -3.53 15.28
C ASP A 137 -1.91 -2.07 14.86
N LEU A 138 -3.10 -1.77 14.34
CA LEU A 138 -3.51 -0.47 13.80
C LEU A 138 -4.46 0.28 14.75
N THR A 139 -4.27 0.13 16.06
CA THR A 139 -5.15 0.66 17.12
C THR A 139 -5.43 2.18 17.06
N ASP A 140 -4.51 2.96 16.48
CA ASP A 140 -4.65 4.40 16.24
C ASP A 140 -4.73 4.74 14.73
N GLY A 141 -5.03 3.76 13.88
CA GLY A 141 -4.93 3.88 12.43
C GLY A 141 -5.96 4.84 11.84
N LEU A 142 -5.58 5.51 10.73
CA LEU A 142 -6.51 6.33 9.95
C LEU A 142 -7.40 5.42 9.11
N TYR A 143 -8.36 4.77 9.76
CA TYR A 143 -9.33 3.91 9.12
C TYR A 143 -10.35 4.76 8.36
N PHE A 144 -10.55 4.46 7.08
CA PHE A 144 -11.61 5.03 6.27
C PHE A 144 -12.67 3.96 6.01
N ARG A 145 -13.93 4.36 6.17
CA ARG A 145 -15.12 3.54 5.90
C ARG A 145 -15.71 3.82 4.53
N THR A 146 -15.38 4.98 3.97
CA THR A 146 -15.84 5.44 2.67
C THR A 146 -14.71 6.06 1.87
N PHE A 147 -14.93 6.14 0.56
CA PHE A 147 -14.00 6.79 -0.35
C PHE A 147 -13.87 8.30 -0.11
N GLN A 148 -14.94 8.93 0.38
CA GLN A 148 -14.92 10.35 0.74
C GLN A 148 -14.07 10.61 1.99
N GLU A 149 -14.16 9.72 2.99
CA GLU A 149 -13.28 9.76 4.17
C GLU A 149 -11.82 9.59 3.76
N PHE A 150 -11.52 8.63 2.89
CA PHE A 150 -10.18 8.45 2.32
C PHE A 150 -9.64 9.76 1.71
N PHE A 151 -10.44 10.47 0.90
CA PHE A 151 -10.00 11.76 0.34
C PHE A 151 -9.76 12.84 1.39
N GLY A 152 -10.58 12.86 2.44
CA GLY A 152 -10.35 13.73 3.59
C GLY A 152 -8.99 13.46 4.25
N LEU A 153 -8.61 12.19 4.39
CA LEU A 153 -7.33 11.79 4.98
C LEU A 153 -6.13 12.15 4.10
N ILE A 154 -6.18 11.84 2.80
CA ILE A 154 -5.04 12.13 1.91
C ILE A 154 -4.84 13.63 1.69
N GLY A 155 -5.90 14.45 1.80
CA GLY A 155 -5.81 15.89 1.63
C GLY A 155 -5.28 16.64 2.86
N GLN A 156 -5.19 15.96 4.02
CA GLN A 156 -4.65 16.51 5.26
C GLN A 156 -3.19 16.09 5.53
N SER A 157 -2.68 15.13 4.77
CA SER A 157 -1.36 14.50 4.94
C SER A 157 -0.33 15.12 4.02
#